data_AF-A0A6I5CHW5-F1
#
_entry.id   AF-A0A6I5CHW5-F1
#
_cell.length_a   1.000
_cell.length_b   1.000
_cell.length_c   1.000
_cell.angle_alpha   90.00
_cell.angle_beta   90.00
_cell.angle_gamma   90.00
#
_symmetry.space_group_name_H-M   'P 1'
#
loop_
_entity.id
_entity.type
_entity.pdbx_description
1 polymer ?
#
loop_
_entity_poly.entity_id
_entity_poly.type
_entity_poly.pdbx_seq_one_letter_code
_entity_poly.pdbx_strand_id
1 'polypeptide(L)'
;MDVMGDKVTLFETGRFVQTSDPGPTQGAEESGSADPYRTGSRVPCAEVTGTDGTEDGTRGGTAARETAADETGAAAEEVAELARRRLAAESGDTEAMSVLGAMLLRRGDLDGAEPHLRAATAAGDRAAANNLGVLLQQRGYPEEAAGWWRIAAVAGSAPAAHALGRHHRERG
;
A
#
# COMPACT_ATOMS: atom_id res chain seq x y z
N MET A 1 -23.01 56.96 15.02
CA MET A 1 -23.37 56.24 16.26
C MET A 1 -23.57 54.79 15.88
N ASP A 2 -22.97 53.78 16.49
CA ASP A 2 -21.84 53.69 17.41
C ASP A 2 -21.40 52.22 17.35
N VAL A 3 -20.10 52.00 17.48
CA VAL A 3 -19.42 50.70 17.46
C VAL A 3 -19.53 50.11 18.86
N MET A 4 -20.12 48.92 19.04
CA MET A 4 -19.99 48.17 20.32
C MET A 4 -20.57 46.75 20.15
N GLY A 5 -19.89 45.65 20.42
CA GLY A 5 -18.57 45.45 20.99
C GLY A 5 -18.22 43.96 20.96
N ASP A 6 -16.92 43.71 20.93
CA ASP A 6 -16.24 42.44 21.10
C ASP A 6 -16.80 41.57 22.23
N LYS A 7 -16.90 40.26 21.98
CA LYS A 7 -17.02 39.22 23.02
C LYS A 7 -15.73 38.41 23.19
N VAL A 8 -14.59 38.96 22.78
CA VAL A 8 -13.28 38.52 23.28
C VAL A 8 -13.07 39.16 24.64
N THR A 9 -13.66 38.58 25.69
CA THR A 9 -13.27 38.72 27.11
C THR A 9 -14.21 37.89 27.98
N LEU A 10 -13.96 36.58 28.04
CA LEU A 10 -14.34 35.80 29.22
C LEU A 10 -13.26 34.74 29.48
N PHE A 11 -12.04 35.23 29.71
CA PHE A 11 -11.06 34.52 30.51
C PHE A 11 -11.33 34.83 31.99
N GLU A 12 -10.96 33.88 32.85
CA GLU A 12 -10.86 33.98 34.31
C GLU A 12 -12.12 33.70 35.15
N THR A 13 -12.31 32.42 35.48
CA THR A 13 -12.47 32.02 36.89
C THR A 13 -12.05 30.56 37.03
N GLY A 14 -10.91 30.35 37.67
CA GLY A 14 -10.31 29.03 37.86
C GLY A 14 -11.13 28.13 38.80
N ARG A 15 -11.28 26.87 38.41
CA ARG A 15 -11.36 25.74 39.35
C ARG A 15 -10.91 24.45 38.67
N PHE A 16 -9.62 24.17 38.85
CA PHE A 16 -9.02 22.85 38.67
C PHE A 16 -9.81 21.81 39.49
N VAL A 17 -10.33 20.76 38.86
CA VAL A 17 -10.70 19.51 39.55
C VAL A 17 -9.82 18.40 39.00
N GLN A 18 -8.96 17.95 39.88
CA GLN A 18 -7.99 16.89 39.78
C GLN A 18 -8.74 15.55 39.88
N THR A 19 -8.94 14.85 38.76
CA THR A 19 -9.38 13.45 38.81
C THR A 19 -8.17 12.58 39.07
N SER A 20 -8.18 11.95 40.23
CA SER A 20 -7.11 11.09 40.74
C SER A 20 -7.00 9.80 39.93
N ASP A 21 -5.76 9.44 39.66
CA ASP A 21 -5.27 8.15 39.18
C ASP A 21 -5.61 7.02 40.16
N PRO A 22 -5.93 5.81 39.68
CA PRO A 22 -5.52 4.61 40.38
C PRO A 22 -4.52 3.81 39.54
N GLY A 23 -3.33 3.63 40.14
CA GLY A 23 -2.15 3.04 39.52
C GLY A 23 -2.23 1.55 39.19
N PRO A 24 -1.13 0.99 38.65
CA PRO A 24 -1.12 -0.32 38.02
C PRO A 24 -0.98 -1.45 39.04
N THR A 25 -1.86 -2.45 38.96
CA THR A 25 -1.66 -3.77 39.58
C THR A 25 -0.92 -4.68 38.60
N GLN A 26 0.23 -5.16 39.04
CA GLN A 26 1.12 -6.09 38.37
C GLN A 26 0.89 -7.51 38.93
N GLY A 27 0.96 -8.54 38.08
CA GLY A 27 1.30 -9.91 38.50
C GLY A 27 0.30 -11.01 38.11
N ALA A 28 0.64 -11.74 37.04
CA ALA A 28 0.45 -13.18 36.81
C ALA A 28 0.63 -13.42 35.29
N GLU A 29 1.81 -13.76 34.79
CA GLU A 29 2.35 -15.13 34.73
C GLU A 29 1.49 -16.06 33.86
N GLU A 30 1.92 -16.27 32.62
CA GLU A 30 2.07 -17.57 31.93
C GLU A 30 2.60 -17.29 30.50
N SER A 31 3.87 -17.54 30.20
CA SER A 31 4.42 -18.86 29.85
C SER A 31 3.76 -19.44 28.60
N GLY A 32 4.35 -19.19 27.44
CA GLY A 32 3.86 -19.74 26.17
C GLY A 32 4.77 -19.45 24.99
N SER A 33 6.05 -19.82 25.11
CA SER A 33 6.94 -19.95 23.96
C SER A 33 6.33 -20.92 22.95
N ALA A 34 6.02 -20.44 21.75
CA ALA A 34 5.74 -21.28 20.60
C ALA A 34 6.77 -20.96 19.52
N ASP A 35 7.89 -21.67 19.59
CA ASP A 35 8.96 -21.65 18.62
C ASP A 35 8.47 -22.09 17.21
N PRO A 36 8.83 -21.35 16.14
CA PRO A 36 8.27 -21.46 14.80
C PRO A 36 8.99 -22.47 13.86
N TYR A 37 9.33 -23.69 14.33
CA TYR A 37 10.05 -24.68 13.50
C TYR A 37 9.71 -26.16 13.76
N ARG A 38 8.43 -26.54 13.91
CA ARG A 38 8.07 -27.98 13.88
C ARG A 38 7.89 -28.46 12.43
N THR A 39 9.03 -28.70 11.80
CA THR A 39 9.22 -29.43 10.55
C THR A 39 8.65 -30.86 10.68
N GLY A 40 7.40 -31.05 10.25
CA GLY A 40 6.76 -32.35 10.10
C GLY A 40 7.08 -32.98 8.75
N SER A 41 8.35 -33.32 8.51
CA SER A 41 8.75 -34.20 7.40
C SER A 41 8.43 -35.63 7.79
N ARG A 42 7.33 -36.19 7.25
CA ARG A 42 7.10 -37.64 7.11
C ARG A 42 6.25 -37.89 5.87
N VAL A 43 6.90 -37.92 4.71
CA VAL A 43 6.36 -38.60 3.53
C VAL A 43 6.83 -40.05 3.62
N PRO A 44 5.94 -41.05 3.68
CA PRO A 44 6.34 -42.44 3.64
C PRO A 44 6.75 -42.85 2.22
N CYS A 45 7.94 -43.46 2.10
CA CYS A 45 8.35 -44.21 0.92
C CYS A 45 7.37 -45.37 0.72
N ALA A 46 6.68 -45.39 -0.42
CA ALA A 46 6.01 -46.58 -0.93
C ALA A 46 6.78 -47.04 -2.17
N GLU A 47 7.55 -48.11 -1.99
CA GLU A 47 8.09 -48.93 -3.07
C GLU A 47 6.93 -49.49 -3.89
N VAL A 48 6.96 -49.25 -5.21
CA VAL A 48 6.18 -50.04 -6.18
C VAL A 48 7.15 -50.65 -7.18
N THR A 49 7.21 -51.98 -7.15
CA THR A 49 8.03 -52.82 -8.02
C THR A 49 7.25 -53.28 -9.25
N GLY A 50 7.83 -53.12 -10.44
CA GLY A 50 7.54 -53.87 -11.69
C GLY A 50 6.16 -53.62 -12.32
N THR A 51 5.97 -53.67 -13.64
CA THR A 51 6.65 -54.44 -14.68
C THR A 51 6.53 -53.79 -16.06
N ASP A 52 7.49 -54.17 -16.90
CA ASP A 52 7.69 -53.95 -18.33
C ASP A 52 6.48 -54.30 -19.24
N GLY A 53 6.42 -53.65 -20.42
CA GLY A 53 5.48 -54.03 -21.50
C GLY A 53 5.17 -52.94 -22.55
N THR A 54 6.09 -52.75 -23.49
CA THR A 54 5.93 -52.57 -24.95
C THR A 54 4.87 -51.60 -25.55
N GLU A 55 5.41 -50.50 -26.12
CA GLU A 55 5.16 -49.86 -27.44
C GLU A 55 3.79 -49.94 -28.12
N ASP A 56 3.22 -48.79 -28.52
CA ASP A 56 3.00 -48.43 -29.94
C ASP A 56 2.66 -46.94 -30.07
N GLY A 57 3.10 -46.33 -31.16
CA GLY A 57 3.04 -44.89 -31.39
C GLY A 57 1.67 -44.34 -31.75
N THR A 58 1.61 -43.01 -31.82
CA THR A 58 0.89 -42.21 -32.83
C THR A 58 0.28 -40.93 -32.24
N ARG A 59 0.53 -39.80 -32.95
CA ARG A 59 -0.09 -38.46 -32.86
C ARG A 59 0.31 -37.66 -31.61
N GLY A 60 0.92 -36.48 -31.73
CA GLY A 60 0.64 -35.44 -32.70
C GLY A 60 -0.25 -34.39 -32.04
N GLY A 61 0.37 -33.27 -31.66
CA GLY A 61 -0.26 -31.98 -31.38
C GLY A 61 -1.19 -31.91 -30.17
N THR A 62 -0.75 -31.20 -29.12
CA THR A 62 -1.58 -30.28 -28.30
C THR A 62 -0.75 -29.61 -27.18
N ALA A 63 0.45 -29.11 -27.50
CA ALA A 63 1.15 -28.18 -26.60
C ALA A 63 0.75 -26.73 -26.95
N ALA A 64 -0.53 -26.40 -26.86
CA ALA A 64 -1.03 -25.05 -27.13
C ALA A 64 -2.38 -24.73 -26.46
N ARG A 65 -2.72 -25.34 -25.31
CA ARG A 65 -4.01 -25.07 -24.65
C ARG A 65 -3.99 -24.81 -23.15
N GLU A 66 -2.84 -24.84 -22.49
CA GLU A 66 -2.77 -24.64 -21.03
C GLU A 66 -2.43 -23.21 -20.58
N THR A 67 -2.13 -22.27 -21.48
CA THR A 67 -1.74 -20.90 -21.08
C THR A 67 -2.88 -19.89 -21.04
N ALA A 68 -4.08 -20.21 -21.55
CA ALA A 68 -5.17 -19.22 -21.68
C ALA A 68 -6.04 -19.07 -20.42
N ALA A 69 -6.03 -20.05 -19.51
CA ALA A 69 -6.88 -20.03 -18.31
C ALA A 69 -6.26 -19.26 -17.13
N ASP A 70 -4.93 -19.15 -17.10
CA ASP A 70 -4.18 -18.50 -16.01
C ASP A 70 -4.22 -16.96 -16.12
N GLU A 71 -4.13 -16.42 -17.34
CA GLU A 71 -4.17 -14.96 -17.59
C GLU A 71 -5.54 -14.34 -17.25
N THR A 72 -6.63 -15.10 -17.42
CA THR A 72 -7.98 -14.62 -17.08
C THR A 72 -8.26 -14.66 -15.58
N GLY A 73 -7.64 -15.59 -14.84
CA GLY A 73 -7.68 -15.63 -13.38
C GLY A 73 -6.96 -14.44 -12.76
N ALA A 74 -5.74 -14.15 -13.20
CA ALA A 74 -4.94 -13.04 -12.70
C ALA A 74 -5.63 -11.67 -12.91
N ALA A 75 -6.28 -11.47 -14.07
CA ALA A 75 -7.03 -10.25 -14.34
C ALA A 75 -8.28 -10.11 -13.46
N ALA A 76 -8.99 -11.21 -13.17
CA ALA A 76 -10.16 -11.20 -12.29
C ALA A 76 -9.77 -10.95 -10.82
N GLU A 77 -8.66 -11.51 -10.36
CA GLU A 77 -8.11 -11.25 -9.03
C GLU A 77 -7.66 -9.79 -8.88
N GLU A 78 -7.03 -9.22 -9.90
CA GLU A 78 -6.62 -7.81 -9.85
C GLU A 78 -7.83 -6.86 -9.78
N VAL A 79 -8.94 -7.18 -10.46
CA VAL A 79 -10.20 -6.43 -10.36
C VAL A 79 -10.84 -6.58 -8.98
N ALA A 80 -10.84 -7.79 -8.41
CA ALA A 80 -11.35 -8.01 -7.05
C ALA A 80 -10.51 -7.28 -6.00
N GLU A 81 -9.19 -7.28 -6.14
CA GLU A 81 -8.28 -6.53 -5.27
C GLU A 81 -8.51 -5.03 -5.39
N LEU A 82 -8.64 -4.50 -6.61
CA LEU A 82 -8.99 -3.09 -6.84
C LEU A 82 -10.30 -2.71 -6.14
N ALA A 83 -11.33 -3.57 -6.21
CA ALA A 83 -12.60 -3.34 -5.54
C ALA A 83 -12.47 -3.34 -4.01
N ARG A 84 -11.70 -4.28 -3.43
CA ARG A 84 -11.41 -4.29 -1.99
C ARG A 84 -10.67 -3.04 -1.54
N ARG A 85 -9.65 -2.63 -2.29
CA ARG A 85 -8.86 -1.42 -2.00
C ARG A 85 -9.71 -0.16 -2.08
N ARG A 86 -10.63 -0.10 -3.05
CA ARG A 86 -11.57 1.00 -3.16
C ARG A 86 -12.47 1.13 -1.93
N LEU A 87 -13.07 0.03 -1.47
CA LEU A 87 -13.91 0.05 -0.28
C LEU A 87 -13.12 0.51 0.96
N ALA A 88 -11.89 0.03 1.14
CA ALA A 88 -11.03 0.46 2.24
C ALA A 88 -10.63 1.94 2.14
N ALA A 89 -10.29 2.43 0.94
CA ALA A 89 -10.02 3.84 0.70
C ALA A 89 -11.24 4.72 1.00
N GLU A 90 -12.44 4.28 0.63
CA GLU A 90 -13.71 4.96 0.96
C GLU A 90 -13.97 4.99 2.48
N SER A 91 -13.48 4.00 3.24
CA SER A 91 -13.51 4.01 4.71
C SER A 91 -12.43 4.87 5.39
N GLY A 92 -11.57 5.55 4.62
CA GLY A 92 -10.52 6.42 5.16
C GLY A 92 -9.17 5.74 5.39
N ASP A 93 -8.98 4.51 4.93
CA ASP A 93 -7.67 3.83 5.02
C ASP A 93 -6.67 4.51 4.07
N THR A 94 -5.69 5.18 4.68
CA THR A 94 -4.64 5.93 3.98
C THR A 94 -3.73 5.01 3.16
N GLU A 95 -3.42 3.82 3.66
CA GLU A 95 -2.60 2.84 2.93
C GLU A 95 -3.38 2.34 1.71
N ALA A 96 -4.67 2.02 1.89
CA ALA A 96 -5.53 1.61 0.79
C ALA A 96 -5.66 2.69 -0.29
N MET A 97 -5.80 3.97 0.09
CA MET A 97 -5.78 5.10 -0.86
C MET A 97 -4.45 5.16 -1.65
N SER A 98 -3.32 5.01 -0.96
CA SER A 98 -1.99 5.02 -1.58
C SER A 98 -1.81 3.88 -2.58
N VAL A 99 -2.20 2.66 -2.18
CA VAL A 99 -2.16 1.45 -3.02
C VAL A 99 -3.10 1.57 -4.22
N LEU A 100 -4.34 2.01 -4.02
CA LEU A 100 -5.31 2.20 -5.09
C LEU A 100 -4.81 3.23 -6.11
N GLY A 101 -4.31 4.37 -5.65
CA GLY A 101 -3.71 5.38 -6.50
C GLY A 101 -2.50 4.85 -7.28
N ALA A 102 -1.65 4.04 -6.66
CA ALA A 102 -0.53 3.39 -7.33
C ALA A 102 -0.97 2.38 -8.41
N MET A 103 -2.02 1.60 -8.15
CA MET A 103 -2.58 0.66 -9.14
C MET A 103 -3.15 1.40 -10.35
N LEU A 104 -3.94 2.46 -10.13
CA LEU A 104 -4.50 3.28 -11.20
C LEU A 104 -3.39 3.96 -12.03
N LEU A 105 -2.35 4.47 -11.36
CA LEU A 105 -1.19 5.05 -12.03
C LEU A 105 -0.45 4.04 -12.91
N ARG A 106 -0.27 2.79 -12.45
CA ARG A 106 0.34 1.72 -13.26
C ARG A 106 -0.50 1.34 -14.48
N ARG A 107 -1.82 1.47 -14.38
CA ARG A 107 -2.77 1.28 -15.49
C ARG A 107 -2.82 2.48 -16.45
N GLY A 108 -2.14 3.58 -16.12
CA GLY A 108 -2.15 4.82 -16.89
C GLY A 108 -3.38 5.71 -16.64
N ASP A 109 -4.24 5.35 -15.69
CA ASP A 109 -5.38 6.17 -15.29
C ASP A 109 -4.91 7.26 -14.32
N LEU A 110 -4.34 8.32 -14.88
CA LEU A 110 -3.81 9.44 -14.11
C LEU A 110 -4.93 10.21 -13.40
N ASP A 111 -6.09 10.33 -14.05
CA ASP A 111 -7.24 11.08 -13.54
C ASP A 111 -7.88 10.36 -12.36
N GLY A 112 -8.02 9.04 -12.43
CA GLY A 112 -8.46 8.21 -11.31
C GLY A 112 -7.44 8.15 -10.18
N ALA A 113 -6.15 8.10 -10.48
CA ALA A 113 -5.10 7.97 -9.47
C ALA A 113 -4.94 9.21 -8.58
N GLU A 114 -5.00 10.41 -9.17
CA GLU A 114 -4.70 11.67 -8.49
C GLU A 114 -5.49 11.91 -7.19
N PRO A 115 -6.84 11.80 -7.13
CA PRO A 115 -7.58 12.07 -5.90
C PRO A 115 -7.17 11.16 -4.75
N HIS A 116 -6.92 9.87 -5.04
CA HIS A 116 -6.48 8.91 -4.02
C HIS A 116 -5.05 9.22 -3.52
N LEU A 117 -4.13 9.54 -4.43
CA LEU A 117 -2.77 9.90 -4.06
C LEU A 117 -2.71 11.22 -3.28
N ARG A 118 -3.53 12.21 -3.64
CA ARG A 118 -3.61 13.47 -2.88
C ARG A 118 -4.20 13.26 -1.49
N ALA A 119 -5.25 12.47 -1.36
CA ALA A 119 -5.85 12.16 -0.05
C ALA A 119 -4.83 11.43 0.86
N ALA A 120 -4.15 10.41 0.34
CA ALA A 120 -3.12 9.69 1.10
C ALA A 120 -1.93 10.60 1.47
N THR A 121 -1.51 11.48 0.56
CA THR A 121 -0.44 12.46 0.84
C THR A 121 -0.86 13.47 1.92
N ALA A 122 -2.12 13.92 1.90
CA ALA A 122 -2.65 14.81 2.94
C ALA A 122 -2.68 14.16 4.32
N ALA A 123 -2.81 12.82 4.37
CA ALA A 123 -2.68 12.02 5.58
C ALA A 123 -1.21 11.69 5.96
N GLY A 124 -0.23 12.18 5.19
CA GLY A 124 1.19 12.03 5.48
C GLY A 124 1.87 10.81 4.84
N ASP A 125 1.19 10.11 3.92
CA ASP A 125 1.78 8.94 3.26
C ASP A 125 2.88 9.35 2.27
N ARG A 126 4.12 9.01 2.62
CA ARG A 126 5.31 9.32 1.79
C ARG A 126 5.34 8.57 0.46
N ALA A 127 4.74 7.38 0.39
CA ALA A 127 4.68 6.60 -0.85
C ALA A 127 3.72 7.26 -1.85
N ALA A 128 2.59 7.77 -1.37
CA ALA A 128 1.62 8.54 -2.14
C ALA A 128 2.25 9.84 -2.66
N ALA A 129 3.01 10.55 -1.83
CA ALA A 129 3.73 11.74 -2.27
C ALA A 129 4.75 11.44 -3.39
N ASN A 130 5.46 10.31 -3.30
CA ASN A 130 6.35 9.85 -4.38
C ASN A 130 5.57 9.55 -5.67
N ASN A 131 4.45 8.83 -5.55
CA ASN A 131 3.61 8.45 -6.69
C ASN A 131 2.92 9.67 -7.33
N LEU A 132 2.54 10.67 -6.55
CA LEU A 132 2.00 11.93 -7.04
C LEU A 132 3.04 12.70 -7.87
N GLY A 133 4.32 12.67 -7.45
CA GLY A 133 5.41 13.20 -8.27
C GLY A 133 5.56 12.45 -9.60
N VAL A 134 5.46 11.12 -9.60
CA VAL A 134 5.48 10.33 -10.85
C VAL A 134 4.29 10.68 -11.76
N LEU A 135 3.09 10.79 -11.19
CA LEU A 135 1.88 11.17 -11.91
C LEU A 135 2.03 12.54 -12.58
N LEU A 136 2.49 13.54 -11.85
CA LEU A 136 2.68 14.90 -12.38
C LEU A 136 3.78 14.96 -13.44
N GLN A 137 4.84 14.18 -13.28
CA GLN A 137 5.87 14.04 -14.32
C GLN A 137 5.29 13.45 -15.62
N GLN A 138 4.42 12.43 -15.52
CA GLN A 138 3.77 11.83 -16.69
C GLN A 138 2.78 12.80 -17.37
N ARG A 139 2.15 13.68 -16.60
CA ARG A 139 1.29 14.75 -17.13
C ARG A 139 2.04 15.95 -17.72
N GLY A 140 3.36 15.99 -17.60
CA GLY A 140 4.16 17.10 -18.13
C GLY A 140 4.30 18.30 -17.18
N TYR A 141 4.10 18.09 -15.87
CA TYR A 141 4.33 19.08 -14.82
C TYR A 141 5.57 18.73 -13.98
N PRO A 142 6.79 18.76 -14.55
CA PRO A 142 8.00 18.29 -13.89
C PRO A 142 8.41 19.16 -12.68
N GLU A 143 8.08 20.46 -12.68
CA GLU A 143 8.38 21.34 -11.53
C GLU A 143 7.54 20.98 -10.30
N GLU A 144 6.25 20.75 -10.51
CA GLU A 144 5.35 20.32 -9.43
C GLU A 144 5.73 18.92 -8.94
N ALA A 145 6.09 18.03 -9.86
CA ALA A 145 6.62 16.70 -9.53
C ALA A 145 7.84 16.76 -8.60
N ALA A 146 8.80 17.65 -8.89
CA ALA A 146 9.97 17.84 -8.06
C ALA A 146 9.63 18.33 -6.64
N GLY A 147 8.59 19.17 -6.50
CA GLY A 147 8.06 19.57 -5.20
C GLY A 147 7.63 18.36 -4.36
N TRP A 148 6.84 17.47 -4.95
CA TRP A 148 6.36 16.26 -4.27
C TRP A 148 7.46 15.24 -4.01
N TRP A 149 8.39 15.03 -4.94
CA TRP A 149 9.55 14.18 -4.71
C TRP A 149 10.46 14.71 -3.61
N ARG A 150 10.60 16.04 -3.47
CA ARG A 150 11.32 16.63 -2.33
C ARG A 150 10.64 16.30 -1.01
N ILE A 151 9.31 16.46 -0.92
CA ILE A 151 8.55 16.11 0.29
C ILE A 151 8.76 14.63 0.65
N ALA A 152 8.58 13.74 -0.32
CA ALA A 152 8.77 12.30 -0.12
C ALA A 152 10.24 11.95 0.25
N ALA A 153 11.22 12.60 -0.36
CA ALA A 153 12.64 12.39 -0.06
C ALA A 153 13.00 12.82 1.36
N VAL A 154 12.50 13.98 1.81
CA VAL A 154 12.66 14.45 3.19
C VAL A 154 12.01 13.48 4.19
N ALA A 155 10.88 12.88 3.81
CA ALA A 155 10.24 11.79 4.57
C ALA A 155 10.93 10.42 4.43
N GLY A 156 12.13 10.35 3.84
CA GLY A 156 12.95 9.14 3.75
C GLY A 156 12.63 8.22 2.56
N SER A 157 11.94 8.70 1.52
CA SER A 157 11.75 7.93 0.29
C SER A 157 13.01 7.98 -0.59
N ALA A 158 13.80 6.89 -0.58
CA ALA A 158 14.94 6.74 -1.48
C ALA A 158 14.57 6.81 -2.98
N PRO A 159 13.45 6.19 -3.45
CA PRO A 159 13.01 6.36 -4.82
C PRO A 159 12.75 7.82 -5.21
N ALA A 160 12.15 8.60 -4.30
CA ALA A 160 11.87 10.01 -4.55
C ALA A 160 13.16 10.85 -4.60
N ALA A 161 14.11 10.60 -3.70
CA ALA A 161 15.41 11.26 -3.72
C ALA A 161 16.15 10.99 -5.03
N HIS A 162 16.10 9.76 -5.52
CA HIS A 162 16.67 9.40 -6.82
C HIS A 162 15.96 10.09 -7.99
N ALA A 163 14.62 10.13 -7.99
CA ALA A 163 13.84 10.83 -9.00
C ALA A 163 14.16 12.33 -9.04
N LEU A 164 14.26 12.97 -7.87
CA LEU A 164 14.64 14.37 -7.73
C LEU A 164 16.07 14.62 -8.23
N GLY A 165 17.02 13.72 -7.95
CA GLY A 165 18.38 13.82 -8.47
C GLY A 165 18.44 13.73 -10.00
N ARG A 166 17.63 12.85 -10.60
CA ARG A 166 17.49 12.77 -12.06
C ARG A 166 16.92 14.07 -12.64
N HIS A 167 15.84 14.55 -12.02
CA HIS A 167 15.19 15.81 -12.41
C HIS A 167 16.17 16.99 -12.40
N HIS A 168 17.00 17.14 -11.36
CA HIS A 168 18.02 18.19 -11.31
C HIS A 168 19.09 18.01 -12.38
N ARG A 169 19.56 16.78 -12.63
CA ARG A 169 20.56 16.51 -13.68
C ARG A 169 20.06 16.89 -15.07
N GLU A 170 18.78 16.68 -15.35
CA GLU A 170 18.14 17.04 -16.62
C GLU A 170 18.01 18.57 -16.81
N ARG A 171 18.19 19.36 -15.74
CA ARG A 171 18.05 20.82 -15.72
C ARG A 171 19.37 21.60 -15.74
N GLY A 172 20.51 20.95 -15.50
CA GLY A 172 21.85 21.56 -15.49
C GLY A 172 22.30 22.03 -14.11
#